data_AF-A0A9C6XRC9-F1
#
_entry.id   AF-A0A9C6XRC9-F1
#
_cell.length_a   1.000
_cell.length_b   1.000
_cell.length_c   1.000
_cell.angle_alpha   90.00
_cell.angle_beta   90.00
_cell.angle_gamma   90.00
#
_symmetry.space_group_name_H-M   'P 1'
#
loop_
_entity.id
_entity.type
_entity.pdbx_description
1 polymer ?
#
loop_
_entity_poly.entity_id
_entity_poly.type
_entity_poly.pdbx_seq_one_letter_code
_entity_poly.pdbx_strand_id
1 'polypeptide(L)'
;MPTRWPPPPPGGDPGDDELADGTNDLPPAFRLGPPALEVPVDASIQSLLEWRYVSGAAPGDTGALLAGLLQMYTDAQFKAPHALQLRLLASRTAQLFAYRFDQPGPDLLGSGYPGAGFGSELVLLLGPTTTRQLAGRRFTAQEERLAAYVKRMWVDFARTGNPTPGARGYGVSWRRYTEADQGFLSLVADGTQPMPMRSYSHEALLGAAPAGPGARELQAEAAAGGGGDARAAHLWNTFLPRLHNESIGRRVAGWAASREAPLTNAQPFRSAMFTLLALVLLLLLLLVLCLVLLKRRAKERGRERDSF
;
A
#
# COMPACT_ATOMS: atom_id res chain seq x y z
N MET A 1 24.65 -34.13 26.83
CA MET A 1 23.94 -35.14 26.02
C MET A 1 23.36 -34.46 24.80
N PRO A 2 23.84 -34.77 23.58
CA PRO A 2 23.21 -34.31 22.35
C PRO A 2 22.50 -35.47 21.65
N THR A 3 21.19 -35.34 21.45
CA THR A 3 20.37 -36.28 20.69
C THR A 3 20.69 -36.16 19.20
N ARG A 4 21.28 -37.22 18.65
CA ARG A 4 21.45 -37.46 17.20
C ARG A 4 20.10 -37.83 16.59
N TRP A 5 19.71 -37.16 15.51
CA TRP A 5 18.65 -37.62 14.61
C TRP A 5 19.14 -38.83 13.78
N PRO A 6 18.28 -39.80 13.45
CA PRO A 6 18.64 -40.93 12.61
C PRO A 6 18.65 -40.54 11.12
N PRO A 7 19.41 -41.25 10.26
CA PRO A 7 19.46 -40.97 8.83
C PRO A 7 18.19 -41.46 8.10
N PRO A 8 17.82 -40.85 6.96
CA PRO A 8 16.67 -41.26 6.18
C PRO A 8 16.93 -42.57 5.41
N PRO A 9 15.88 -43.37 5.14
CA PRO A 9 16.00 -44.60 4.36
C PRO A 9 16.23 -44.31 2.86
N PRO A 10 16.84 -45.26 2.12
CA PRO A 10 17.26 -45.05 0.73
C PRO A 10 16.08 -45.16 -0.24
N GLY A 11 16.26 -44.50 -1.38
CA GLY A 11 15.21 -44.17 -2.35
C GLY A 11 14.50 -45.36 -3.01
N GLY A 12 13.22 -45.12 -3.30
CA GLY A 12 12.41 -45.85 -4.25
C GLY A 12 11.57 -44.85 -5.04
N ASP A 13 11.84 -44.75 -6.33
CA ASP A 13 10.90 -44.32 -7.39
C ASP A 13 10.51 -45.63 -8.12
N PRO A 14 9.37 -45.79 -8.82
CA PRO A 14 8.43 -44.77 -9.31
C PRO A 14 6.92 -45.14 -9.22
N GLY A 15 6.05 -44.16 -9.51
CA GLY A 15 4.68 -44.43 -10.00
C GLY A 15 3.58 -43.59 -9.36
N ASP A 16 3.07 -42.65 -10.14
CA ASP A 16 1.65 -42.29 -10.26
C ASP A 16 0.87 -41.97 -8.97
N ASP A 17 0.96 -40.72 -8.50
CA ASP A 17 -0.09 -40.12 -7.67
C ASP A 17 -0.44 -38.71 -8.18
N GLU A 18 -1.56 -38.67 -8.88
CA GLU A 18 -2.30 -37.50 -9.36
C GLU A 18 -2.81 -36.67 -8.17
N LEU A 19 -2.11 -35.59 -7.81
CA LEU A 19 -2.57 -34.62 -6.81
C LEU A 19 -3.57 -33.65 -7.45
N ALA A 20 -4.85 -33.95 -7.23
CA ALA A 20 -6.00 -33.12 -7.54
C ALA A 20 -5.90 -31.73 -6.89
N ASP A 21 -6.20 -30.71 -7.70
CA ASP A 21 -6.38 -29.31 -7.35
C ASP A 21 -7.56 -29.12 -6.39
N GLY A 22 -7.26 -29.06 -5.09
CA GLY A 22 -8.24 -28.91 -4.00
C GLY A 22 -8.77 -27.50 -3.77
N THR A 23 -8.83 -26.63 -4.80
CA THR A 23 -9.35 -25.26 -4.64
C THR A 23 -10.81 -25.06 -5.08
N ASN A 24 -11.46 -26.08 -5.65
CA ASN A 24 -12.79 -25.94 -6.24
C ASN A 24 -14.00 -26.48 -5.43
N ASP A 25 -13.80 -27.07 -4.25
CA ASP A 25 -14.87 -27.78 -3.53
C ASP A 25 -15.52 -27.03 -2.36
N LEU A 26 -15.52 -25.69 -2.37
CA LEU A 26 -16.32 -24.93 -1.40
C LEU A 26 -17.70 -24.57 -1.95
N PRO A 27 -18.80 -24.84 -1.20
CA PRO A 27 -20.15 -24.53 -1.65
C PRO A 27 -20.35 -23.02 -1.84
N PRO A 28 -21.21 -22.62 -2.79
CA PRO A 28 -21.34 -21.22 -3.23
C PRO A 28 -21.79 -20.24 -2.14
N ALA A 29 -22.29 -20.73 -1.01
CA ALA A 29 -22.78 -19.94 0.11
C ALA A 29 -21.70 -19.21 0.93
N PHE A 30 -20.41 -19.57 0.78
CA PHE A 30 -19.30 -18.92 1.50
C PHE A 30 -18.54 -17.88 0.67
N ARG A 31 -18.96 -17.59 -0.56
CA ARG A 31 -18.44 -16.46 -1.36
C ARG A 31 -19.17 -15.16 -0.99
N LEU A 32 -19.01 -14.72 0.26
CA LEU A 32 -19.51 -13.41 0.73
C LEU A 32 -18.36 -12.39 0.74
N GLY A 33 -17.96 -11.98 -0.46
CA GLY A 33 -17.45 -10.64 -0.72
C GLY A 33 -18.36 -10.02 -1.78
N PRO A 34 -18.57 -8.68 -1.82
CA PRO A 34 -19.17 -8.07 -3.00
C PRO A 34 -18.42 -8.59 -4.24
N PRO A 35 -19.08 -8.79 -5.40
CA PRO A 35 -18.36 -9.19 -6.61
C PRO A 35 -17.20 -8.22 -6.73
N ALA A 36 -15.99 -8.74 -6.60
CA ALA A 36 -14.82 -7.96 -6.88
C ALA A 36 -15.11 -7.39 -8.27
N LEU A 37 -15.23 -6.07 -8.34
CA LEU A 37 -14.86 -5.36 -9.53
C LEU A 37 -13.39 -5.73 -9.73
N GLU A 38 -13.15 -6.91 -10.29
CA GLU A 38 -11.93 -7.24 -11.00
C GLU A 38 -11.94 -6.28 -12.17
N VAL A 39 -11.57 -5.04 -11.88
CA VAL A 39 -11.14 -4.10 -12.91
C VAL A 39 -9.95 -4.80 -13.51
N PRO A 40 -10.03 -5.31 -14.75
CA PRO A 40 -8.87 -5.94 -15.37
C PRO A 40 -7.80 -4.86 -15.38
N VAL A 41 -6.69 -5.13 -14.70
CA VAL A 41 -5.51 -4.28 -14.82
C VAL A 41 -5.19 -4.31 -16.31
N ASP A 42 -5.21 -3.14 -16.94
CA ASP A 42 -4.82 -3.02 -18.34
C ASP A 42 -3.42 -3.64 -18.46
N ALA A 43 -3.24 -4.64 -19.33
CA ALA A 43 -1.96 -5.33 -19.48
C ALA A 43 -0.80 -4.34 -19.65
N SER A 44 -1.08 -3.17 -20.23
CA SER A 44 -0.16 -2.05 -20.37
C SER A 44 0.33 -1.47 -19.02
N ILE A 45 -0.56 -1.35 -18.02
CA ILE A 45 -0.22 -0.89 -16.67
C ILE A 45 0.66 -1.93 -15.97
N GLN A 46 0.30 -3.20 -16.07
CA GLN A 46 1.05 -4.28 -15.45
C GLN A 46 2.48 -4.35 -16.01
N SER A 47 2.64 -4.38 -17.34
CA SER A 47 3.96 -4.40 -17.97
C SER A 47 4.82 -3.18 -17.61
N LEU A 48 4.21 -2.01 -17.44
CA LEU A 48 4.93 -0.82 -17.00
C LEU A 48 5.43 -0.92 -15.55
N LEU A 49 4.60 -1.45 -14.65
CA LEU A 49 4.98 -1.66 -13.26
C LEU A 49 6.07 -2.73 -13.14
N GLU A 50 5.94 -3.82 -13.89
CA GLU A 50 6.97 -4.86 -14.01
C GLU A 50 8.28 -4.27 -14.54
N TRP A 51 8.22 -3.48 -15.61
CA TRP A 51 9.40 -2.79 -16.14
C TRP A 51 10.02 -1.81 -15.13
N ARG A 52 9.22 -1.10 -14.32
CA ARG A 52 9.76 -0.09 -13.40
C ARG A 52 10.36 -0.69 -12.13
N TYR A 53 9.78 -1.75 -11.61
CA TYR A 53 10.08 -2.27 -10.27
C TYR A 53 10.66 -3.69 -10.26
N VAL A 54 10.45 -4.47 -11.32
CA VAL A 54 10.83 -5.90 -11.36
C VAL A 54 11.97 -6.16 -12.34
N SER A 55 12.01 -5.48 -13.49
CA SER A 55 12.97 -5.81 -14.57
C SER A 55 14.44 -5.57 -14.24
N GLY A 56 14.74 -4.91 -13.12
CA GLY A 56 16.10 -4.74 -12.60
C GLY A 56 16.63 -5.95 -11.84
N ALA A 57 15.78 -6.91 -11.47
CA ALA A 57 16.17 -8.11 -10.73
C ALA A 57 16.64 -9.21 -11.69
N ALA A 58 17.83 -9.78 -11.44
CA ALA A 58 18.32 -10.93 -12.19
C ALA A 58 17.46 -12.17 -11.89
N PRO A 59 17.34 -13.14 -12.83
CA PRO A 59 16.63 -14.39 -12.58
C PRO A 59 17.20 -15.10 -11.33
N GLY A 60 16.33 -15.39 -10.36
CA GLY A 60 16.72 -16.03 -9.10
C GLY A 60 17.17 -15.06 -7.99
N ASP A 61 17.32 -13.76 -8.27
CA ASP A 61 17.63 -12.75 -7.24
C ASP A 61 16.34 -12.30 -6.51
N THR A 62 15.97 -13.09 -5.50
CA THR A 62 14.79 -12.82 -4.66
C THR A 62 14.93 -11.54 -3.84
N GLY A 63 16.16 -11.14 -3.49
CA GLY A 63 16.43 -9.92 -2.72
C GLY A 63 16.15 -8.67 -3.53
N ALA A 64 16.65 -8.60 -4.76
CA ALA A 64 16.38 -7.48 -5.68
C ALA A 64 14.90 -7.40 -6.06
N LEU A 65 14.25 -8.55 -6.30
CA LEU A 65 12.81 -8.60 -6.58
C LEU A 65 11.99 -8.01 -5.43
N LEU A 66 12.27 -8.46 -4.20
CA LEU A 66 11.54 -7.99 -3.04
C LEU A 66 11.82 -6.52 -2.72
N ALA A 67 13.06 -6.05 -2.88
CA ALA A 67 13.37 -4.63 -2.77
C ALA A 67 12.56 -3.80 -3.78
N GLY A 68 12.44 -4.27 -5.02
CA GLY A 68 11.61 -3.66 -6.05
C GLY A 68 10.12 -3.60 -5.68
N LEU A 69 9.57 -4.69 -5.15
CA LEU A 69 8.17 -4.75 -4.69
C LEU A 69 7.92 -3.85 -3.46
N LEU A 70 8.85 -3.83 -2.50
CA LEU A 70 8.77 -2.92 -1.35
C LEU A 70 8.86 -1.46 -1.79
N GLN A 71 9.70 -1.16 -2.77
CA GLN A 71 9.77 0.19 -3.36
C GLN A 71 8.47 0.55 -4.07
N MET A 72 7.89 -0.36 -4.86
CA MET A 72 6.58 -0.15 -5.50
C MET A 72 5.50 0.17 -4.47
N TYR A 73 5.41 -0.64 -3.41
CA TYR A 73 4.45 -0.44 -2.33
C TYR A 73 4.67 0.91 -1.64
N THR A 74 5.92 1.26 -1.33
CA THR A 74 6.29 2.53 -0.69
C THR A 74 5.93 3.74 -1.55
N ASP A 75 6.22 3.66 -2.86
CA ASP A 75 5.93 4.72 -3.81
C ASP A 75 4.42 4.94 -3.95
N ALA A 76 3.65 3.85 -4.10
CA ALA A 76 2.21 3.88 -4.31
C ALA A 76 1.43 4.33 -3.06
N GLN A 77 1.78 3.79 -1.89
CA GLN A 77 1.00 3.98 -0.66
C GLN A 77 1.41 5.23 0.14
N PHE A 78 2.68 5.63 0.06
CA PHE A 78 3.21 6.70 0.91
C PHE A 78 3.79 7.86 0.10
N LYS A 79 4.82 7.63 -0.73
CA LYS A 79 5.58 8.75 -1.32
C LYS A 79 4.75 9.54 -2.32
N ALA A 80 4.08 8.89 -3.27
CA ALA A 80 3.32 9.61 -4.29
C ALA A 80 2.13 10.37 -3.70
N PRO A 81 1.27 9.77 -2.84
CA PRO A 81 0.22 10.51 -2.16
C PRO A 81 0.75 11.69 -1.34
N HIS A 82 1.85 11.49 -0.60
CA HIS A 82 2.46 12.55 0.20
C HIS A 82 3.03 13.69 -0.67
N ALA A 83 3.67 13.37 -1.80
CA ALA A 83 4.15 14.37 -2.75
C ALA A 83 3.01 15.20 -3.35
N LEU A 84 1.89 14.55 -3.69
CA LEU A 84 0.69 15.26 -4.14
C LEU A 84 0.12 16.16 -3.04
N GLN A 85 0.03 15.66 -1.81
CA GLN A 85 -0.41 16.42 -0.65
C GLN A 85 0.46 17.66 -0.44
N LEU A 86 1.79 17.51 -0.46
CA LEU A 86 2.72 18.64 -0.32
C LEU A 86 2.52 19.69 -1.40
N ARG A 87 2.37 19.28 -2.66
CA ARG A 87 2.08 20.20 -3.78
C ARG A 87 0.78 20.97 -3.57
N LEU A 88 -0.29 20.27 -3.19
CA LEU A 88 -1.59 20.89 -2.96
C LEU A 88 -1.56 21.86 -1.77
N LEU A 89 -0.82 21.53 -0.71
CA LEU A 89 -0.68 22.37 0.47
C LEU A 89 0.26 23.57 0.25
N ALA A 90 1.29 23.45 -0.59
CA ALA A 90 2.25 24.53 -0.84
C ALA A 90 1.58 25.81 -1.37
N SER A 91 0.47 25.67 -2.10
CA SER A 91 -0.34 26.81 -2.58
C SER A 91 -1.25 27.43 -1.50
N ARG A 92 -1.47 26.74 -0.38
CA ARG A 92 -2.50 27.08 0.62
C ARG A 92 -1.94 27.49 1.97
N THR A 93 -0.70 27.12 2.29
CA THR A 93 -0.07 27.44 3.57
C THR A 93 1.31 28.03 3.38
N ALA A 94 1.60 29.07 4.15
CA ALA A 94 2.95 29.56 4.27
C ALA A 94 3.81 28.56 5.08
N GLN A 95 3.32 27.99 6.17
CA GLN A 95 4.16 27.18 7.06
C GLN A 95 4.11 25.69 6.70
N LEU A 96 4.75 25.33 5.58
CA LEU A 96 4.88 23.95 5.14
C LEU A 96 6.33 23.47 5.29
N PHE A 97 6.50 22.31 5.93
CA PHE A 97 7.78 21.66 6.13
C PHE A 97 7.62 20.17 5.84
N ALA A 98 8.60 19.58 5.17
CA ALA A 98 8.62 18.16 4.84
C ALA A 98 9.88 17.50 5.42
N TYR A 99 9.76 16.23 5.82
CA TYR A 99 10.90 15.39 6.18
C TYR A 99 10.77 14.00 5.57
N ARG A 100 11.91 13.30 5.51
CA ARG A 100 11.98 11.86 5.22
C ARG A 100 12.70 11.19 6.37
N PHE A 101 12.11 10.13 6.92
CA PHE A 101 12.74 9.34 7.96
C PHE A 101 13.54 8.22 7.31
N ASP A 102 14.86 8.36 7.30
CA ASP A 102 15.79 7.45 6.62
C ASP A 102 16.58 6.58 7.62
N GLN A 103 16.37 6.78 8.93
CA GLN A 103 17.06 6.03 9.97
C GLN A 103 16.73 4.53 9.89
N PRO A 104 17.72 3.65 9.65
CA PRO A 104 17.53 2.22 9.79
C PRO A 104 17.12 1.92 11.23
N GLY A 105 15.89 1.46 11.39
CA GLY A 105 15.29 1.20 12.70
C GLY A 105 15.64 -0.20 13.20
N PRO A 106 15.30 -0.53 14.46
CA PRO A 106 15.12 -1.92 14.80
C PRO A 106 14.04 -2.49 13.89
N ASP A 107 14.31 -3.64 13.30
CA ASP A 107 13.36 -4.37 12.51
C ASP A 107 12.29 -4.98 13.42
N LEU A 108 11.25 -4.19 13.71
CA LEU A 108 10.17 -4.54 14.65
C LEU A 108 9.37 -5.77 14.18
N LEU A 109 9.43 -6.07 12.88
CA LEU A 109 8.71 -7.18 12.26
C LEU A 109 9.60 -8.39 11.99
N GLY A 110 10.90 -8.33 12.32
CA GLY A 110 11.85 -9.42 12.04
C GLY A 110 11.97 -9.75 10.54
N SER A 111 11.67 -8.77 9.69
CA SER A 111 11.66 -8.88 8.23
C SER A 111 13.05 -9.04 7.60
N GLY A 112 14.13 -8.63 8.28
CA GLY A 112 15.51 -8.69 7.80
C GLY A 112 15.85 -7.67 6.71
N TYR A 113 14.93 -6.76 6.36
CA TYR A 113 15.14 -5.81 5.27
C TYR A 113 15.81 -4.50 5.72
N PRO A 114 16.76 -3.98 4.93
CA PRO A 114 17.41 -2.72 5.22
C PRO A 114 16.44 -1.55 4.99
N GLY A 115 16.39 -0.61 5.94
CA GLY A 115 15.67 0.65 5.78
C GLY A 115 14.90 1.09 7.02
N ALA A 116 14.21 2.21 6.89
CA ALA A 116 13.25 2.68 7.87
C ALA A 116 11.91 1.96 7.68
N GLY A 117 11.57 1.05 8.59
CA GLY A 117 10.26 0.42 8.61
C GLY A 117 9.15 1.41 8.96
N PHE A 118 7.92 1.14 8.51
CA PHE A 118 6.76 1.94 8.90
C PHE A 118 6.59 1.99 10.42
N GLY A 119 6.41 3.20 10.98
CA GLY A 119 6.25 3.41 12.42
C GLY A 119 7.56 3.39 13.22
N SER A 120 8.72 3.15 12.59
CA SER A 120 10.01 3.17 13.26
C SER A 120 10.37 4.57 13.80
N GLU A 121 9.86 5.62 13.18
CA GLU A 121 9.96 7.00 13.66
C GLU A 121 9.21 7.21 14.99
N LEU A 122 8.08 6.53 15.19
CA LEU A 122 7.32 6.60 16.44
C LEU A 122 8.10 5.93 17.57
N VAL A 123 8.72 4.78 17.31
CA VAL A 123 9.57 4.11 18.31
C VAL A 123 10.74 5.01 18.71
N LEU A 124 11.34 5.72 17.75
CA LEU A 124 12.37 6.72 18.02
C LEU A 124 11.85 7.86 18.91
N LEU A 125 10.65 8.39 18.60
CA LEU A 125 10.06 9.53 19.33
C LEU A 125 9.61 9.17 20.75
N LEU A 126 9.00 8.00 20.93
CA LEU A 126 8.56 7.47 22.23
C LEU A 126 9.74 7.13 23.14
N GLY A 127 10.91 6.87 22.54
CA GLY A 127 12.20 6.92 23.24
C GLY A 127 12.67 5.57 23.80
N PRO A 128 13.61 5.61 24.79
CA PRO A 128 14.39 4.43 25.17
C PRO A 128 13.58 3.28 25.77
N THR A 129 12.54 3.59 26.54
CA THR A 129 11.69 2.57 27.18
C THR A 129 10.92 1.76 26.14
N THR A 130 10.27 2.46 25.20
CA THR A 130 9.53 1.83 24.11
C THR A 130 10.45 1.03 23.19
N THR A 131 11.64 1.56 22.88
CA THR A 131 12.62 0.81 22.09
C THR A 131 13.04 -0.48 22.79
N ARG A 132 13.29 -0.44 24.11
CA ARG A 132 13.63 -1.65 24.86
C ARG A 132 12.51 -2.68 24.83
N GLN A 133 11.25 -2.25 24.97
CA GLN A 133 10.09 -3.13 25.01
C GLN A 133 9.76 -3.74 23.64
N LEU A 134 9.79 -2.94 22.57
CA LEU A 134 9.36 -3.36 21.25
C LEU A 134 10.48 -3.98 20.41
N ALA A 135 11.70 -3.47 20.54
CA ALA A 135 12.82 -3.91 19.73
C ALA A 135 13.81 -4.82 20.45
N GLY A 136 13.63 -5.07 21.75
CA GLY A 136 14.54 -5.91 22.54
C GLY A 136 15.97 -5.38 22.64
N ARG A 137 16.24 -4.15 22.20
CA ARG A 137 17.57 -3.54 22.20
C ARG A 137 17.62 -2.20 22.90
N ARG A 138 18.83 -1.75 23.23
CA ARG A 138 19.06 -0.42 23.80
C ARG A 138 19.02 0.63 22.71
N PHE A 139 18.55 1.82 23.11
CA PHE A 139 18.67 3.03 22.32
C PHE A 139 20.14 3.42 22.21
N THR A 140 20.60 3.70 20.99
CA THR A 140 21.98 4.15 20.77
C THR A 140 22.11 5.64 21.10
N ALA A 141 23.34 6.10 21.34
CA ALA A 141 23.60 7.50 21.60
C ALA A 141 23.28 8.41 20.39
N GLN A 142 23.45 7.92 19.15
CA GLN A 142 23.03 8.68 17.97
C GLN A 142 21.50 8.81 17.91
N GLU A 143 20.76 7.73 18.18
CA GLU A 143 19.30 7.75 18.24
C GLU A 143 18.78 8.67 19.35
N GLU A 144 19.45 8.68 20.52
CA GLU A 144 19.15 9.60 21.63
C GLU A 144 19.22 11.06 21.20
N ARG A 145 20.31 11.42 20.52
CA ARG A 145 20.48 12.76 19.98
C ARG A 145 19.45 13.08 18.90
N LEU A 146 19.21 12.17 17.94
CA LEU A 146 18.22 12.37 16.89
C LEU A 146 16.82 12.57 17.49
N ALA A 147 16.40 11.70 18.40
CA ALA A 147 15.11 11.80 19.08
C ALA A 147 14.95 13.12 19.84
N ALA A 148 15.99 13.58 20.53
CA ALA A 148 15.98 14.86 21.22
C ALA A 148 15.81 16.03 20.24
N TYR A 149 16.54 16.04 19.12
CA TYR A 149 16.40 17.07 18.10
C TYR A 149 15.01 17.08 17.45
N VAL A 150 14.51 15.92 17.02
CA VAL A 150 13.20 15.84 16.36
C VAL A 150 12.09 16.26 17.32
N LYS A 151 12.09 15.78 18.58
CA LYS A 151 11.12 16.22 19.60
C LYS A 151 11.15 17.73 19.81
N ARG A 152 12.34 18.31 19.90
CA ARG A 152 12.49 19.76 20.08
C ARG A 152 11.98 20.54 18.86
N MET A 153 12.27 20.08 17.64
CA MET A 153 11.74 20.68 16.41
C MET A 153 10.21 20.64 16.36
N TRP A 154 9.61 19.53 16.78
CA TRP A 154 8.14 19.40 16.85
C TRP A 154 7.53 20.35 17.89
N VAL A 155 8.15 20.49 19.06
CA VAL A 155 7.74 21.45 20.08
C VAL A 155 7.87 22.89 19.58
N ASP A 156 8.97 23.24 18.92
CA ASP A 156 9.19 24.58 18.37
C ASP A 156 8.23 24.90 17.23
N PHE A 157 7.92 23.93 16.38
CA PHE A 157 6.87 24.06 15.37
C PHE A 157 5.49 24.30 16.01
N ALA A 158 5.12 23.52 17.03
CA ALA A 158 3.85 23.72 17.74
C ALA A 158 3.75 25.10 18.42
N ARG A 159 4.87 25.65 18.89
CA ARG A 159 4.91 26.96 19.56
C ARG A 159 4.95 28.14 18.60
N THR A 160 5.65 28.01 17.48
CA THR A 160 6.06 29.17 16.64
C THR A 160 5.68 29.03 15.17
N GLY A 161 5.26 27.86 14.72
CA GLY A 161 5.07 27.54 13.31
C GLY A 161 6.38 27.35 12.52
N ASN A 162 7.54 27.35 13.19
CA ASN A 162 8.85 27.09 12.60
C ASN A 162 9.56 26.00 13.43
N PRO A 163 9.95 24.85 12.85
CA PRO A 163 10.65 23.79 13.58
C PRO A 163 12.08 24.15 14.01
N THR A 164 12.68 25.16 13.39
CA THR A 164 14.03 25.64 13.72
C THR A 164 14.07 27.18 13.79
N PRO A 165 13.42 27.81 14.79
CA PRO A 165 13.32 29.27 14.88
C PRO A 165 14.68 29.93 15.18
N GLY A 166 15.64 29.17 15.72
CA GLY A 166 17.04 29.58 15.90
C GLY A 166 18.01 28.53 15.39
N ALA A 167 18.54 28.70 14.18
CA ALA A 167 19.43 27.74 13.52
C ALA A 167 20.67 27.35 14.37
N ARG A 168 21.17 28.28 15.20
CA ARG A 168 22.34 28.04 16.09
C ARG A 168 22.10 26.93 17.12
N GLY A 169 20.86 26.63 17.48
CA GLY A 169 20.52 25.57 18.46
C GLY A 169 20.42 24.17 17.88
N TYR A 170 20.37 24.05 16.55
CA TYR A 170 20.14 22.79 15.83
C TYR A 170 21.28 22.43 14.87
N GLY A 171 22.15 23.40 14.53
CA GLY A 171 23.14 23.29 13.46
C GLY A 171 22.53 23.31 12.06
N VAL A 172 21.21 23.13 11.93
CA VAL A 172 20.45 23.14 10.68
C VAL A 172 19.33 24.18 10.73
N SER A 173 19.06 24.81 9.60
CA SER A 173 17.80 25.50 9.35
C SER A 173 16.93 24.59 8.50
N TRP A 174 15.84 24.09 9.09
CA TRP A 174 14.86 23.32 8.36
C TRP A 174 14.10 24.29 7.44
N ARG A 175 14.47 24.28 6.17
CA ARG A 175 13.88 25.16 5.17
C ARG A 175 12.44 24.76 4.90
N ARG A 176 11.60 25.77 4.67
CA ARG A 176 10.23 25.57 4.23
C ARG A 176 10.19 24.81 2.92
N TYR A 177 9.19 23.96 2.78
CA TYR A 177 8.88 23.32 1.52
C TYR A 177 8.27 24.36 0.57
N THR A 178 8.73 24.33 -0.67
CA THR A 178 8.13 25.05 -1.81
C THR A 178 7.99 24.06 -2.96
N GLU A 179 7.04 24.30 -3.87
CA GLU A 179 6.89 23.45 -5.06
C GLU A 179 8.12 23.52 -5.97
N ALA A 180 8.84 24.64 -5.98
CA ALA A 180 10.06 24.83 -6.76
C ALA A 180 11.25 24.06 -6.18
N ASP A 181 11.49 24.17 -4.87
CA ASP A 181 12.67 23.56 -4.23
C ASP A 181 12.43 22.10 -3.86
N GLN A 182 11.18 21.72 -3.62
CA GLN A 182 10.74 20.41 -3.14
C GLN A 182 11.64 19.86 -2.01
N GLY A 183 12.09 20.76 -1.13
CA GLY A 183 13.09 20.47 -0.12
C GLY A 183 12.50 19.78 1.10
N PHE A 184 13.22 18.81 1.64
CA PHE A 184 12.85 18.10 2.87
C PHE A 184 14.08 17.85 3.76
N LEU A 185 13.85 17.69 5.06
CA LEU A 185 14.88 17.31 6.01
C LEU A 185 15.01 15.78 6.05
N SER A 186 16.21 15.22 5.86
CA SER A 186 16.44 13.78 6.03
C SER A 186 16.83 13.50 7.48
N LEU A 187 16.02 12.69 8.15
CA LEU A 187 16.19 12.29 9.54
C LEU A 187 16.93 10.95 9.59
N VAL A 188 18.22 11.01 9.90
CA VAL A 188 19.11 9.84 10.02
C VAL A 188 20.09 10.06 11.17
N ALA A 189 20.41 8.99 11.90
CA ALA A 189 21.29 8.95 13.05
C ALA A 189 22.68 8.37 12.68
N ASP A 190 23.22 8.78 11.53
CA ASP A 190 24.52 8.33 11.00
C ASP A 190 25.72 9.12 11.56
N GLY A 191 25.48 10.05 12.48
CA GLY A 191 26.50 10.93 13.05
C GLY A 191 26.81 12.14 12.19
N THR A 192 26.18 12.31 11.03
CA THR A 192 26.26 13.54 10.24
C THR A 192 25.38 14.61 10.90
N GLN A 193 26.01 15.50 11.66
CA GLN A 193 25.36 16.73 12.14
C GLN A 193 26.04 17.94 11.50
N PRO A 194 25.28 18.90 10.98
CA PRO A 194 23.81 18.97 10.97
C PRO A 194 23.11 17.97 10.02
N MET A 195 21.86 17.59 10.35
CA MET A 195 21.04 16.72 9.49
C MET A 195 20.90 17.32 8.08
N PRO A 196 21.08 16.51 7.01
CA PRO A 196 21.14 17.05 5.66
C PRO A 196 19.76 17.51 5.17
N MET A 197 19.71 18.73 4.65
CA MET A 197 18.61 19.19 3.80
C MET A 197 18.76 18.55 2.42
N ARG A 198 17.75 17.83 1.97
CA ARG A 198 17.69 17.20 0.64
C ARG A 198 16.59 17.83 -0.20
N SER A 199 16.60 17.53 -1.49
CA SER A 199 15.55 17.92 -2.43
C SER A 199 15.31 16.77 -3.39
N TYR A 200 14.04 16.55 -3.72
CA TYR A 200 13.64 15.54 -4.71
C TYR A 200 14.25 15.78 -6.10
N SER A 201 14.65 17.01 -6.43
CA SER A 201 15.33 17.33 -7.70
C SER A 201 16.83 17.02 -7.68
N HIS A 202 17.48 17.01 -6.51
CA HIS A 202 18.95 16.79 -6.39
C HIS A 202 19.35 15.33 -6.31
N GLU A 203 18.48 14.43 -5.82
CA GLU A 203 18.73 12.98 -5.85
C GLU A 203 18.67 12.39 -7.28
N ALA A 204 18.38 13.23 -8.29
CA ALA A 204 18.38 12.91 -9.72
C ALA A 204 19.76 12.56 -10.29
N LEU A 205 20.83 13.16 -9.75
CA LEU A 205 22.16 13.07 -10.36
C LEU A 205 22.93 11.79 -10.04
N LEU A 206 22.41 10.93 -9.15
CA LEU A 206 23.11 9.74 -8.67
C LEU A 206 22.43 8.41 -9.04
N GLY A 207 21.30 8.44 -9.75
CA GLY A 207 20.63 7.23 -10.25
C GLY A 207 21.05 6.90 -11.68
N ALA A 208 22.03 6.01 -11.84
CA ALA A 208 22.46 5.51 -13.15
C ALA A 208 21.30 4.83 -13.91
N ALA A 209 21.12 5.17 -15.20
CA ALA A 209 20.26 4.45 -16.13
C ALA A 209 21.14 3.74 -17.18
N PRO A 210 20.91 2.46 -17.50
CA PRO A 210 21.65 1.77 -18.55
C PRO A 210 21.19 2.22 -19.94
N ALA A 211 22.15 2.30 -20.87
CA ALA A 211 21.94 2.70 -22.25
C ALA A 211 21.30 1.55 -23.06
N GLY A 212 20.09 1.75 -23.56
CA GLY A 212 19.39 0.84 -24.47
C GLY A 212 18.66 1.59 -25.59
N PRO A 213 18.47 0.98 -26.78
CA PRO A 213 17.90 1.63 -27.95
C PRO A 213 16.37 1.65 -27.88
N GLY A 214 15.87 2.58 -27.07
CA GLY A 214 14.50 3.09 -26.96
C GLY A 214 14.47 4.40 -26.18
N ALA A 215 15.65 4.93 -25.86
CA ALA A 215 15.86 5.94 -24.84
C ALA A 215 15.59 7.37 -25.33
N ARG A 216 15.37 7.64 -26.61
CA ARG A 216 15.34 9.03 -27.11
C ARG A 216 14.09 9.82 -26.71
N GLU A 217 12.93 9.19 -26.61
CA GLU A 217 11.69 9.85 -26.17
C GLU A 217 11.63 9.98 -24.63
N LEU A 218 12.15 8.99 -23.91
CA LEU A 218 12.30 9.04 -22.44
C LEU A 218 13.50 9.91 -21.98
N GLN A 219 14.52 10.12 -22.82
CA GLN A 219 15.64 11.04 -22.58
C GLN A 219 15.23 12.51 -22.73
N ALA A 220 14.27 12.81 -23.61
CA ALA A 220 13.73 14.16 -23.75
C ALA A 220 12.96 14.60 -22.49
N GLU A 221 12.26 13.67 -21.82
CA GLU A 221 11.66 13.92 -20.50
C GLU A 221 12.66 13.77 -19.34
N ALA A 222 13.69 12.93 -19.46
CA ALA A 222 14.78 12.85 -18.48
C ALA A 222 15.64 14.13 -18.43
N ALA A 223 15.68 14.90 -19.53
CA ALA A 223 16.29 16.23 -19.59
C ALA A 223 15.45 17.32 -18.89
N ALA A 224 14.19 17.03 -18.51
CA ALA A 224 13.27 17.98 -17.88
C ALA A 224 13.25 17.93 -16.33
N GLY A 225 14.34 17.47 -15.69
CA GLY A 225 14.73 17.94 -14.35
C GLY A 225 13.93 17.47 -13.12
N GLY A 226 13.65 16.18 -12.95
CA GLY A 226 13.11 15.62 -11.70
C GLY A 226 13.80 14.31 -11.28
N GLY A 227 14.17 14.17 -10.00
CA GLY A 227 14.88 13.00 -9.45
C GLY A 227 14.04 11.74 -9.31
N GLY A 228 14.66 10.63 -8.86
CA GLY A 228 14.03 9.30 -8.83
C GLY A 228 12.70 9.24 -8.09
N ASP A 229 12.62 9.92 -6.95
CA ASP A 229 11.38 10.06 -6.15
C ASP A 229 10.35 10.97 -6.84
N ALA A 230 10.78 12.04 -7.52
CA ALA A 230 9.89 12.90 -8.29
C ALA A 230 9.31 12.18 -9.52
N ARG A 231 10.12 11.33 -10.18
CA ARG A 231 9.68 10.46 -11.29
C ARG A 231 8.68 9.42 -10.83
N ALA A 232 8.91 8.79 -9.68
CA ALA A 232 7.95 7.87 -9.07
C ALA A 232 6.63 8.59 -8.72
N ALA A 233 6.70 9.76 -8.09
CA ALA A 233 5.51 10.55 -7.80
C ALA A 233 4.75 10.96 -9.07
N HIS A 234 5.45 11.35 -10.14
CA HIS A 234 4.82 11.67 -11.43
C HIS A 234 4.15 10.44 -12.07
N LEU A 235 4.81 9.28 -12.05
CA LEU A 235 4.26 8.01 -12.53
C LEU A 235 2.91 7.72 -11.86
N TRP A 236 2.89 7.74 -10.52
CA TRP A 236 1.70 7.39 -9.73
C TRP A 236 0.62 8.47 -9.74
N ASN A 237 0.97 9.75 -9.68
CA ASN A 237 -0.02 10.84 -9.56
C ASN A 237 -0.52 11.39 -10.90
N THR A 238 0.24 11.20 -11.99
CA THR A 238 -0.08 11.82 -13.28
C THR A 238 -0.20 10.79 -14.40
N PHE A 239 0.82 9.96 -14.58
CA PHE A 239 0.88 9.06 -15.74
C PHE A 239 -0.12 7.90 -15.63
N LEU A 240 -0.10 7.13 -14.54
CA LEU A 240 -0.97 5.97 -14.36
C LEU A 240 -2.47 6.35 -14.37
N PRO A 241 -2.93 7.42 -13.68
CA PRO A 241 -4.33 7.84 -13.76
C PRO A 241 -4.76 8.25 -15.18
N ARG A 242 -3.87 8.92 -15.94
CA ARG A 242 -4.15 9.27 -17.35
C ARG A 242 -4.28 8.02 -18.21
N LEU A 243 -3.31 7.10 -18.11
CA LEU A 243 -3.34 5.84 -18.86
C LEU A 243 -4.60 5.01 -18.54
N HIS A 244 -4.99 4.97 -17.27
CA HIS A 244 -6.20 4.30 -16.82
C HIS A 244 -7.49 4.98 -17.35
N ASN A 245 -7.53 6.31 -17.35
CA ASN A 245 -8.68 7.05 -17.88
C ASN A 245 -8.82 6.87 -19.40
N GLU A 246 -7.71 6.86 -20.14
CA GLU A 246 -7.70 6.58 -21.58
C GLU A 246 -8.12 5.15 -21.90
N SER A 247 -7.71 4.17 -21.08
CA SER A 247 -8.16 2.78 -21.26
C SER A 247 -9.65 2.62 -20.93
N ILE A 248 -10.16 3.29 -19.90
CA ILE A 248 -11.60 3.38 -19.62
C ILE A 248 -12.32 4.05 -20.81
N GLY A 249 -11.82 5.18 -21.30
CA GLY A 249 -12.43 5.94 -22.41
C GLY A 249 -12.56 5.10 -23.68
N ARG A 250 -11.50 4.37 -24.05
CA ARG A 250 -11.52 3.43 -25.19
C ARG A 250 -12.51 2.27 -24.97
N ARG A 251 -12.61 1.72 -23.75
CA ARG A 251 -13.60 0.67 -23.45
C ARG A 251 -15.03 1.19 -23.52
N VAL A 252 -15.31 2.39 -23.00
CA VAL A 252 -16.64 3.01 -23.08
C VAL A 252 -16.99 3.33 -24.53
N ALA A 253 -16.05 3.83 -25.32
CA ALA A 253 -16.26 4.05 -26.76
C ALA A 253 -16.50 2.74 -27.52
N GLY A 254 -15.75 1.67 -27.22
CA GLY A 254 -15.98 0.34 -27.79
C GLY A 254 -17.33 -0.26 -27.37
N TRP A 255 -17.76 -0.01 -26.13
CA TRP A 255 -19.09 -0.41 -25.63
C TRP A 255 -20.23 0.39 -26.28
N ALA A 256 -20.02 1.69 -26.49
CA ALA A 256 -20.95 2.54 -27.22
C ALA A 256 -21.06 2.13 -28.70
N ALA A 257 -19.94 1.80 -29.35
CA ALA A 257 -19.91 1.31 -30.73
C ALA A 257 -20.57 -0.07 -30.87
N SER A 258 -20.49 -0.93 -29.84
CA SER A 258 -21.19 -2.22 -29.82
C SER A 258 -22.69 -2.11 -29.48
N ARG A 259 -23.17 -0.93 -29.04
CA ARG A 259 -24.60 -0.62 -28.88
C ARG A 259 -25.29 -0.16 -30.17
N GLU A 260 -24.55 0.06 -31.26
CA GLU A 260 -25.15 0.34 -32.58
C GLU A 260 -25.60 -0.92 -33.33
N ALA A 261 -25.45 -2.11 -32.73
CA ALA A 261 -26.18 -3.30 -33.19
C ALA A 261 -27.69 -3.14 -32.87
N PRO A 262 -28.60 -3.49 -33.80
CA PRO A 262 -30.02 -3.23 -33.64
C PRO A 262 -30.54 -3.90 -32.36
N LEU A 263 -31.14 -3.09 -31.48
CA LEU A 263 -31.78 -3.52 -30.24
C LEU A 263 -32.88 -4.55 -30.53
N THR A 264 -32.55 -5.84 -30.46
CA THR A 264 -33.57 -6.87 -30.25
C THR A 264 -34.07 -6.74 -28.82
N ASN A 265 -35.28 -6.23 -28.68
CA ASN A 265 -35.97 -5.98 -27.43
C ASN A 265 -35.91 -7.17 -26.43
N ALA A 266 -35.58 -6.81 -25.18
CA ALA A 266 -35.91 -7.50 -23.93
C ALA A 266 -35.38 -8.93 -23.72
N GLN A 267 -34.54 -9.17 -22.70
CA GLN A 267 -34.63 -10.42 -21.90
C GLN A 267 -33.94 -10.45 -20.50
N PRO A 268 -32.82 -9.76 -20.16
CA PRO A 268 -32.14 -10.12 -18.90
C PRO A 268 -32.72 -9.48 -17.62
N PHE A 269 -33.41 -8.33 -17.71
CA PHE A 269 -33.93 -7.64 -16.51
C PHE A 269 -35.30 -8.13 -16.03
N ARG A 270 -36.09 -8.77 -16.90
CA ARG A 270 -37.40 -9.33 -16.51
C ARG A 270 -37.24 -10.58 -15.64
N SER A 271 -36.33 -11.48 -16.00
CA SER A 271 -36.07 -12.71 -15.25
C SER A 271 -35.55 -12.43 -13.84
N ALA A 272 -34.62 -11.47 -13.69
CA ALA A 272 -34.06 -11.09 -12.39
C ALA A 272 -35.09 -10.46 -11.44
N MET A 273 -36.04 -9.69 -11.97
CA MET A 273 -37.11 -9.09 -11.15
C MET A 273 -38.09 -10.16 -10.65
N PHE A 274 -38.45 -11.14 -11.49
CA PHE A 274 -39.36 -12.22 -11.09
C PHE A 274 -38.73 -13.21 -10.11
N THR A 275 -37.42 -13.48 -10.21
CA THR A 275 -36.72 -14.35 -9.23
C THR A 275 -36.64 -13.70 -7.86
N LEU A 276 -36.34 -12.39 -7.79
CA LEU A 276 -36.36 -11.63 -6.53
C LEU A 276 -37.77 -11.59 -5.92
N LEU A 277 -38.80 -11.33 -6.74
CA LEU A 277 -40.18 -11.30 -6.27
C LEU A 277 -40.63 -12.68 -5.73
N ALA A 278 -40.28 -13.77 -6.42
CA ALA A 278 -40.58 -15.12 -5.98
C ALA A 278 -39.88 -15.49 -4.67
N LEU A 279 -38.61 -15.10 -4.50
CA LEU A 279 -37.85 -15.33 -3.28
C LEU A 279 -38.45 -14.58 -2.08
N VAL A 280 -38.85 -13.32 -2.28
CA VAL A 280 -39.51 -12.50 -1.24
C VAL A 280 -40.83 -13.15 -0.81
N LEU A 281 -41.65 -13.62 -1.74
CA LEU A 281 -42.90 -14.30 -1.43
C LEU A 281 -42.69 -15.61 -0.67
N LEU A 282 -41.65 -16.38 -1.03
CA LEU A 282 -41.31 -17.63 -0.35
C LEU A 282 -40.83 -17.39 1.08
N LEU A 283 -40.01 -16.37 1.31
CA LEU A 283 -39.57 -15.97 2.65
C LEU A 283 -40.73 -15.49 3.52
N LEU A 284 -41.68 -14.75 2.96
CA LEU A 284 -42.88 -14.32 3.68
C LEU A 284 -43.77 -15.51 4.08
N LEU A 285 -43.95 -16.49 3.18
CA LEU A 285 -44.68 -17.72 3.51
C LEU A 285 -44.00 -18.53 4.62
N LEU A 286 -42.67 -18.64 4.57
CA LEU A 286 -41.89 -19.32 5.60
C LEU A 286 -42.00 -18.60 6.95
N LEU A 287 -41.95 -17.27 6.95
CA LEU A 287 -42.13 -16.46 8.16
C LEU A 287 -43.52 -16.67 8.79
N VAL A 288 -44.58 -16.66 7.98
CA VAL A 288 -45.94 -16.94 8.46
C VAL A 288 -46.03 -18.35 9.04
N LEU A 289 -45.44 -19.35 8.37
CA LEU A 289 -45.38 -20.72 8.89
C LEU A 289 -44.66 -20.76 10.25
N CYS A 290 -43.50 -20.12 10.37
CA CYS A 290 -42.74 -20.02 11.61
C CYS A 290 -43.56 -19.37 12.73
N LEU A 291 -44.28 -18.28 12.44
CA LEU A 291 -45.15 -17.63 13.42
C LEU A 291 -46.31 -18.52 13.85
N VAL A 292 -46.92 -19.26 12.94
CA VAL A 292 -47.99 -20.23 13.26
C VAL A 292 -47.45 -21.36 14.13
N LEU A 293 -46.28 -21.91 13.81
CA LEU A 293 -45.64 -22.96 14.59
C LEU A 293 -45.22 -22.48 15.98
N LEU A 294 -44.68 -21.26 16.09
CA LEU A 294 -44.35 -20.64 17.38
C LEU A 294 -45.60 -20.40 18.23
N LYS A 295 -46.67 -19.87 17.63
CA LYS A 295 -47.94 -19.63 18.33
C LYS A 295 -48.58 -20.96 18.78
N ARG A 296 -48.50 -22.00 17.96
CA ARG A 296 -49.01 -23.34 18.30
C ARG A 296 -48.22 -23.95 19.46
N ARG A 297 -46.88 -23.88 19.42
CA ARG A 297 -46.02 -24.33 20.52
C ARG A 297 -46.18 -23.51 21.81
N ALA A 298 -46.45 -22.21 21.71
CA ALA A 298 -46.72 -21.36 22.88
C ALA A 298 -48.07 -21.71 23.53
N LYS A 299 -49.08 -22.02 22.71
CA LYS A 299 -50.40 -22.47 23.18
C LYS A 299 -50.35 -23.85 23.85
N GLU A 300 -49.53 -24.76 23.32
CA GLU A 300 -49.28 -26.08 23.93
C GLU A 300 -48.57 -25.94 25.29
N ARG A 301 -47.54 -25.10 25.38
CA ARG A 301 -46.86 -24.80 26.66
C ARG A 301 -47.75 -24.08 27.70
N GLY A 302 -48.71 -23.28 27.27
CA GLY A 302 -49.69 -22.67 28.18
C GLY A 302 -50.64 -23.71 28.79
N ARG A 303 -51.10 -24.68 27.99
CA ARG A 303 -51.99 -25.75 28.46
C ARG A 303 -51.32 -26.70 29.45
N GLU A 304 -50.04 -27.00 29.29
CA GLU A 304 -49.30 -27.84 30.25
C GLU A 304 -49.12 -27.15 31.61
N ARG A 305 -49.06 -25.81 31.63
CA ARG A 305 -48.86 -25.03 32.86
C ARG A 305 -50.14 -24.84 33.68
N ASP A 306 -51.32 -24.95 33.06
CA ASP A 306 -52.62 -24.89 33.73
C ASP A 306 -53.11 -26.27 34.23
N SER A 307 -52.36 -27.35 33.96
CA SER A 307 -52.65 -28.72 34.41
C SER A 307 -51.78 -29.19 35.60
N PHE A 308 -51.08 -28.26 36.26
CA PHE A 308 -50.35 -28.48 37.52
C PHE A 308 -50.93 -27.63 38.64
#